data_AF-A0A2V2BCM3-F1
#
_entry.id   AF-A0A2V2BCM3-F1
#
_cell.length_a   1.000
_cell.length_b   1.000
_cell.length_c   1.000
_cell.angle_alpha   90.00
_cell.angle_beta   90.00
_cell.angle_gamma   90.00
#
_symmetry.space_group_name_H-M   'P 1'
#
loop_
_entity.id
_entity.type
_entity.pdbx_description
1 polymer ?
#
loop_
_entity_poly.entity_id
_entity_poly.type
_entity_poly.pdbx_seq_one_letter_code
_entity_poly.pdbx_strand_id
1 'polypeptide(L)'
;MAEIDPQQFAPLSKFFPELTPLQSSQVCMLVFCHLTVEELADFRGVSVNTVKESMCAAQKKLRVSSIKDLKVAVTNRVLMRLALAIPEKK
;
A
#
# COMPACT_ATOMS: atom_id res chain seq x y z
N MET A 1 5.93 -9.83 -16.97
CA MET A 1 5.52 -9.33 -15.64
C MET A 1 4.28 -10.13 -15.25
N ALA A 2 4.22 -10.72 -14.05
CA ALA A 2 2.99 -11.35 -13.58
C ALA A 2 1.86 -10.31 -13.62
N GLU A 3 0.68 -10.70 -14.07
CA GLU A 3 -0.48 -9.81 -14.17
C GLU A 3 -0.93 -9.43 -12.76
N ILE A 4 -0.65 -8.19 -12.34
CA ILE A 4 -1.01 -7.70 -11.01
C ILE A 4 -2.50 -7.35 -11.04
N ASP A 5 -3.35 -8.17 -10.44
CA ASP A 5 -4.77 -7.87 -10.32
C ASP A 5 -5.03 -6.94 -9.11
N PRO A 6 -5.52 -5.70 -9.32
CA PRO A 6 -5.84 -4.77 -8.24
C PRO A 6 -6.80 -5.33 -7.20
N GLN A 7 -7.67 -6.28 -7.59
CA GLN A 7 -8.64 -6.91 -6.70
C GLN A 7 -7.95 -7.76 -5.62
N GLN A 8 -6.75 -8.29 -5.89
CA GLN A 8 -5.97 -9.03 -4.90
C GLN A 8 -5.60 -8.18 -3.68
N PHE A 9 -5.53 -6.85 -3.84
CA PHE A 9 -5.21 -5.91 -2.77
C PHE A 9 -6.46 -5.34 -2.10
N ALA A 10 -7.66 -5.57 -2.64
CA ALA A 10 -8.90 -5.07 -2.05
C ALA A 10 -9.08 -5.50 -0.58
N PRO A 11 -8.76 -6.74 -0.16
CA PRO A 11 -8.82 -7.14 1.25
C PRO A 11 -7.86 -6.37 2.15
N LEU A 12 -6.73 -5.89 1.61
CA LEU A 12 -5.70 -5.18 2.39
C LEU A 12 -6.14 -3.76 2.78
N SER A 13 -7.15 -3.20 2.11
CA SER A 13 -7.75 -1.93 2.50
C SER A 13 -8.25 -1.92 3.95
N LYS A 14 -8.65 -3.08 4.48
CA LYS A 14 -9.05 -3.27 5.89
C LYS A 14 -7.94 -2.94 6.89
N PHE A 15 -6.67 -3.01 6.48
CA PHE A 15 -5.54 -2.67 7.34
C PHE A 15 -5.26 -1.17 7.40
N PHE A 16 -5.87 -0.38 6.52
CA PHE A 16 -5.64 1.06 6.40
C PHE A 16 -6.97 1.83 6.32
N PRO A 17 -7.79 1.83 7.39
CA PRO A 17 -9.09 2.51 7.40
C PRO A 17 -9.02 4.02 7.13
N GLU A 18 -7.87 4.65 7.35
CA GLU A 18 -7.63 6.07 7.05
C GLU A 18 -7.36 6.36 5.56
N LEU A 19 -7.08 5.32 4.77
CA LEU A 19 -6.80 5.43 3.33
C LEU A 19 -8.06 5.15 2.50
N THR A 20 -8.12 5.74 1.31
CA THR A 20 -9.13 5.31 0.33
C THR A 20 -8.75 3.92 -0.21
N PRO A 21 -9.71 3.11 -0.72
CA PRO A 21 -9.39 1.79 -1.28
C PRO A 21 -8.29 1.85 -2.34
N LEU A 22 -8.33 2.88 -3.18
CA LEU A 22 -7.30 3.14 -4.17
C LEU A 22 -5.93 3.40 -3.53
N GLN A 23 -5.84 4.28 -2.53
CA GLN A 23 -4.60 4.56 -1.82
C GLN A 23 -4.05 3.30 -1.14
N SER A 24 -4.91 2.49 -0.52
CA SER A 24 -4.50 1.22 0.09
C SER A 24 -3.89 0.28 -0.95
N SER A 25 -4.54 0.08 -2.09
CA SER A 25 -4.02 -0.79 -3.16
C SER A 25 -2.70 -0.27 -3.72
N GLN A 26 -2.59 1.04 -3.99
CA GLN A 26 -1.35 1.64 -4.49
C GLN A 26 -0.18 1.47 -3.52
N VAL A 27 -0.42 1.71 -2.23
CA VAL A 27 0.59 1.54 -1.19
C VAL A 27 0.99 0.07 -1.04
N CYS A 28 0.05 -0.86 -1.12
CA CYS A 28 0.34 -2.28 -1.06
C CYS A 28 1.15 -2.77 -2.29
N MET A 29 0.82 -2.32 -3.50
CA MET A 29 1.59 -2.63 -4.70
C MET A 29 3.03 -2.11 -4.60
N LEU A 30 3.22 -0.89 -4.11
CA LEU A 30 4.53 -0.27 -3.92
C LEU A 30 5.40 -1.01 -2.88
N VAL A 31 4.77 -1.66 -1.90
CA VAL A 31 5.44 -2.37 -0.80
C VAL A 31 5.67 -3.84 -1.10
N PHE A 32 4.64 -4.56 -1.51
CA PHE A 32 4.65 -6.03 -1.64
C PHE A 32 4.97 -6.50 -3.05
N CYS A 33 4.65 -5.70 -4.08
CA CYS A 33 5.01 -6.01 -5.47
C CYS A 33 6.22 -5.21 -5.95
N HIS A 34 6.81 -4.39 -5.06
CA HIS A 34 8.00 -3.58 -5.33
C HIS A 34 7.88 -2.63 -6.53
N LEU A 35 6.66 -2.24 -6.92
CA LEU A 35 6.48 -1.28 -8.01
C LEU A 35 7.08 0.08 -7.65
N THR A 36 7.74 0.66 -8.64
CA THR A 36 8.14 2.07 -8.65
C THR A 36 6.93 2.97 -8.84
N VAL A 37 7.08 4.27 -8.56
CA VAL A 37 6.00 5.25 -8.73
C VAL A 37 5.66 5.41 -10.21
N GLU A 38 6.67 5.25 -11.07
CA GLU A 38 6.60 5.27 -12.52
C GLU A 38 5.79 4.08 -13.05
N GLU A 39 6.15 2.85 -12.66
CA GLU A 39 5.40 1.65 -13.06
C GLU A 39 3.96 1.69 -12.54
N LEU A 40 3.73 2.28 -11.37
CA LEU A 40 2.40 2.44 -10.81
C LEU A 40 1.57 3.49 -11.56
N ALA A 41 2.22 4.48 -12.17
CA ALA A 41 1.59 5.49 -13.02
C ALA A 41 1.21 4.87 -14.37
N ASP A 42 2.12 4.11 -14.98
CA ASP A 42 1.89 3.36 -16.21
C ASP A 42 0.76 2.34 -16.02
N PHE A 43 0.81 1.56 -14.94
CA PHE A 43 -0.21 0.57 -14.59
C PHE A 43 -1.60 1.20 -14.41
N ARG A 44 -1.67 2.45 -13.96
CA ARG A 44 -2.93 3.18 -13.78
C ARG A 44 -3.34 4.02 -14.99
N GLY A 45 -2.48 4.16 -15.99
CA GLY A 45 -2.70 5.10 -17.11
C GLY A 45 -2.83 6.55 -16.65
N VAL A 46 -2.12 6.96 -15.60
CA VAL A 46 -2.13 8.34 -15.07
C VAL A 46 -0.74 8.94 -15.04
N SER A 47 -0.63 10.25 -14.80
CA SER A 47 0.68 10.88 -14.68
C SER A 47 1.42 10.44 -13.40
N VAL A 48 2.75 10.38 -13.47
CA VAL A 48 3.63 10.12 -12.32
C VAL A 48 3.35 11.12 -11.18
N ASN A 49 3.06 12.38 -11.51
CA ASN A 49 2.74 13.41 -10.51
C ASN A 49 1.44 13.08 -9.75
N THR A 50 0.41 12.58 -10.45
CA THR A 50 -0.84 12.13 -9.83
C THR A 50 -0.58 10.99 -8.82
N VAL A 51 0.32 10.06 -9.15
CA VAL A 51 0.70 9.00 -8.21
C VAL A 51 1.47 9.58 -7.02
N LYS A 52 2.44 10.49 -7.24
CA LYS A 52 3.19 11.15 -6.18
C LYS A 52 2.27 11.91 -5.21
N GLU A 53 1.27 12.64 -5.73
CA GLU A 53 0.27 13.32 -4.92
C GLU A 53 -0.55 12.34 -4.08
N SER A 54 -1.00 11.23 -4.69
CA SER A 54 -1.72 10.18 -3.97
C SER A 54 -0.88 9.58 -2.85
N MET A 55 0.40 9.31 -3.11
CA MET A 55 1.35 8.78 -2.11
C MET A 55 1.62 9.81 -1.01
N CYS A 56 1.80 11.08 -1.33
CA CYS A 56 1.96 12.15 -0.35
C CYS A 56 0.73 12.28 0.56
N ALA A 57 -0.47 12.18 -0.01
CA ALA A 57 -1.71 12.15 0.76
C ALA A 57 -1.78 10.89 1.67
N ALA A 58 -1.38 9.73 1.18
CA ALA A 58 -1.32 8.51 1.99
C ALA A 58 -0.29 8.61 3.13
N GLN A 59 0.88 9.20 2.88
CA GLN A 59 1.90 9.46 3.89
C GLN A 59 1.38 10.35 5.02
N LYS A 60 0.69 11.44 4.68
CA LYS A 60 0.08 12.34 5.68
C LYS A 60 -0.97 11.62 6.53
N LYS A 61 -1.81 10.81 5.90
CA LYS A 61 -2.85 10.02 6.61
C LYS A 61 -2.24 8.97 7.54
N LEU A 62 -1.16 8.32 7.12
CA LEU A 62 -0.42 7.35 7.92
C LEU A 62 0.62 7.98 8.86
N ARG A 63 0.70 9.32 8.88
CA ARG A 63 1.61 10.10 9.74
C ARG A 63 3.09 9.72 9.56
N VAL A 64 3.51 9.49 8.32
CA VAL A 64 4.90 9.16 7.95
C VAL A 64 5.54 10.26 7.11
N SER A 65 6.86 10.43 7.27
CA SER A 65 7.60 11.57 6.73
C SER A 65 8.18 11.32 5.32
N SER A 66 8.42 10.05 4.97
CA SER A 66 9.04 9.68 3.69
C SER A 66 8.41 8.43 3.06
N ILE A 67 8.66 8.20 1.76
CA ILE A 67 8.22 6.98 1.06
C ILE A 67 8.90 5.75 1.68
N LYS A 68 10.14 5.88 2.17
CA LYS A 68 10.83 4.80 2.87
C LYS A 68 10.09 4.42 4.16
N ASP A 69 9.68 5.42 4.93
CA ASP A 69 8.90 5.21 6.16
C ASP A 69 7.52 4.65 5.87
N LEU A 70 6.91 5.07 4.76
CA LEU A 70 5.65 4.51 4.27
C LEU A 70 5.77 2.99 4.05
N LYS A 71 6.84 2.54 3.38
CA LYS A 71 7.08 1.10 3.18
C LYS A 71 7.17 0.35 4.51
N VAL A 72 7.94 0.88 5.45
CA VAL A 72 8.12 0.27 6.78
C VAL A 72 6.80 0.23 7.57
N ALA A 73 6.06 1.34 7.60
CA ALA A 73 4.80 1.44 8.34
C ALA A 73 3.75 0.46 7.81
N VAL A 74 3.65 0.32 6.49
CA VAL A 74 2.72 -0.59 5.82
C VAL A 74 3.08 -2.03 6.12
N THR A 75 4.36 -2.40 5.97
CA THR A 75 4.85 -3.74 6.29
C THR A 75 4.58 -4.09 7.76
N ASN A 76 4.96 -3.22 8.69
CA ASN A 76 4.75 -3.45 10.12
C ASN A 76 3.27 -3.63 10.46
N ARG A 77 2.39 -2.81 9.88
CA ARG A 77 0.95 -2.89 10.17
C ARG A 77 0.33 -4.18 9.67
N VAL A 78 0.68 -4.61 8.46
CA VAL A 78 0.22 -5.89 7.89
C VAL A 78 0.76 -7.05 8.71
N LEU A 79 2.06 -7.07 9.03
CA LEU A 79 2.67 -8.12 9.84
C LEU A 79 2.04 -8.21 11.24
N MET A 80 1.81 -7.08 11.91
CA MET A 80 1.19 -7.06 13.24
C MET A 80 -0.24 -7.62 13.19
N ARG A 81 -1.01 -7.28 12.13
CA ARG A 81 -2.37 -7.80 11.94
C ARG A 81 -2.38 -9.30 11.66
N LEU A 82 -1.42 -9.79 10.86
CA LEU A 82 -1.26 -11.22 10.61
C LEU A 82 -0.84 -11.97 11.89
N ALA A 83 0.11 -11.43 12.66
CA ALA A 83 0.55 -12.03 13.92
C ALA A 83 -0.61 -12.17 14.92
N LEU A 84 -1.48 -11.16 15.03
CA LEU A 84 -2.67 -11.20 15.87
C LEU A 84 -3.79 -12.12 15.35
N ALA A 85 -3.75 -12.49 14.06
CA ALA A 85 -4.73 -13.37 13.44
C ALA A 85 -4.34 -14.85 13.52
N ILE A 86 -3.09 -15.17 13.90
CA ILE A 86 -2.65 -16.56 14.12
C ILE A 86 -3.15 -16.97 15.50
N PRO A 87 -4.09 -17.93 15.63
CA PRO A 87 -4.46 -18.44 16.93
C PRO A 87 -3.23 -19.12 17.55
N GLU A 88 -2.91 -18.79 18.80
CA GLU A 88 -1.93 -19.55 19.56
C GLU A 88 -2.37 -21.01 19.56
N LYS A 89 -1.58 -21.88 18.93
CA LYS A 89 -1.75 -23.33 19.07
C LYS A 89 -1.48 -23.66 20.53
N LYS A 90 -2.56 -23.82 21.30
CA LYS A 90 -2.54 -24.37 22.65
C LYS A 90 -2.22 -25.86 22.60
#